data_AF-A0A819EM26-F1
#
_entry.id   AF-A0A819EM26-F1
#
_cell.length_a   1.000
_cell.length_b   1.000
_cell.length_c   1.000
_cell.angle_alpha   90.00
_cell.angle_beta   90.00
_cell.angle_gamma   90.00
#
_symmetry.space_group_name_H-M   'P 1'
#
loop_
_entity.id
_entity.type
_entity.pdbx_description
1 polymer ?
#
loop_
_entity_poly.entity_id
_entity_poly.type
_entity_poly.pdbx_seq_one_letter_code
_entity_poly.pdbx_strand_id
1 'polypeptide(L)'
;MSFKDAVIPVGPIAFSKKTCLHMCGYTYHRNKIIKSQNKVYWRCEDRDCRAYIHTTLSNVYLSDNETPHIHEPNMNDVLIQQFKAQVITRVRSELLTPGVIHSEELAKANMPPSAMANLPTAQSMRKSKL
;
A
#
# COMPACT_ATOMS: atom_id res chain seq x y z
N MET A 1 21.62 0.87 12.06
CA MET A 1 20.60 1.31 13.06
C MET A 1 19.52 0.25 13.09
N SER A 2 19.31 -0.39 14.23
CA SER A 2 18.43 -1.54 14.41
C SER A 2 17.04 -1.03 14.81
N PHE A 3 16.06 -1.15 13.92
CA PHE A 3 14.71 -0.59 14.11
C PHE A 3 13.75 -1.61 14.74
N LYS A 4 14.11 -2.16 15.90
CA LYS A 4 13.27 -3.17 16.60
C LYS A 4 12.19 -2.56 17.50
N ASP A 5 12.23 -1.25 17.76
CA ASP A 5 11.34 -0.59 18.72
C ASP A 5 10.41 0.46 18.11
N ALA A 6 10.31 0.53 16.78
CA ALA A 6 9.26 1.31 16.15
C ALA A 6 7.95 0.53 16.25
N VAL A 7 7.13 0.87 17.25
CA VAL A 7 5.67 0.73 17.13
C VAL A 7 5.26 1.65 15.98
N ILE A 8 5.46 1.17 14.75
CA ILE A 8 4.93 1.82 13.56
C ILE A 8 3.43 1.78 13.77
N PRO A 9 2.73 2.92 13.84
CA PRO A 9 1.27 2.89 13.84
C PRO A 9 0.90 2.10 12.60
N VAL A 10 0.34 0.92 12.79
CA VAL A 10 -0.31 0.10 11.77
C VAL A 10 -1.55 0.88 11.32
N GLY A 11 -1.31 2.02 10.69
CA GLY A 11 -2.22 2.60 9.73
C GLY A 11 -2.45 1.57 8.64
N PRO A 12 -3.64 1.56 8.04
CA PRO A 12 -4.11 0.47 7.22
C PRO A 12 -3.07 0.19 6.13
N ILE A 13 -2.48 -1.01 6.18
CA ILE A 13 -1.68 -1.54 5.09
C ILE A 13 -2.57 -1.45 3.86
N ALA A 14 -2.18 -0.62 2.91
CA ALA A 14 -3.00 -0.44 1.73
C ALA A 14 -2.67 -1.46 0.69
N PHE A 15 -3.71 -2.17 0.27
CA PHE A 15 -3.64 -3.16 -0.77
C PHE A 15 -4.30 -2.58 -2.02
N SER A 16 -3.50 -2.12 -2.97
CA SER A 16 -3.99 -1.82 -4.30
C SER A 16 -3.86 -3.07 -5.17
N LYS A 17 -5.01 -3.63 -5.58
CA LYS A 17 -5.18 -4.82 -6.45
C LYS A 17 -4.41 -6.08 -6.03
N LYS A 18 -4.92 -6.88 -5.09
CA LYS A 18 -4.62 -8.33 -4.82
C LYS A 18 -3.15 -8.85 -4.82
N THR A 19 -2.13 -8.07 -5.15
CA THR A 19 -0.76 -8.53 -5.47
C THR A 19 0.33 -7.55 -5.04
N CYS A 20 -0.01 -6.32 -4.64
CA CYS A 20 0.99 -5.32 -4.20
C CYS A 20 0.81 -4.95 -2.72
N LEU A 21 1.94 -4.73 -2.04
CA LEU A 21 2.06 -4.32 -0.65
C LEU A 21 2.90 -3.05 -0.58
N HIS A 22 2.39 -2.01 0.08
CA HIS A 22 3.10 -0.74 0.24
C HIS A 22 3.52 -0.56 1.71
N MET A 23 4.82 -0.39 1.96
CA MET A 23 5.37 -0.30 3.33
C MET A 23 6.65 0.56 3.33
N CYS A 24 6.76 1.48 4.29
CA CYS A 24 7.94 2.35 4.47
C CYS A 24 8.41 3.10 3.21
N GLY A 25 7.48 3.52 2.33
CA GLY A 25 7.82 4.21 1.08
C GLY A 25 8.23 3.31 -0.08
N TYR A 26 8.18 1.98 0.11
CA TYR A 26 8.49 1.00 -0.92
C TYR A 26 7.25 0.21 -1.33
N THR A 27 7.24 -0.22 -2.59
CA THR A 27 6.22 -1.12 -3.14
C THR A 27 6.82 -2.50 -3.32
N TYR A 28 6.07 -3.52 -2.93
CA TYR A 28 6.43 -4.91 -3.05
C TYR A 28 5.37 -5.66 -3.82
N HIS A 29 5.78 -6.58 -4.70
CA HIS A 29 4.89 -7.52 -5.35
C HIS A 29 4.91 -8.87 -4.63
N ARG A 30 3.78 -9.57 -4.66
CA ARG A 30 3.65 -10.89 -4.07
C ARG A 30 4.48 -11.90 -4.86
N ASN A 31 5.46 -12.50 -4.20
CA ASN A 31 6.32 -13.52 -4.79
C ASN A 31 5.77 -14.93 -4.54
N LYS A 32 5.44 -15.28 -3.29
CA LYS A 32 4.99 -16.63 -2.92
C LYS A 32 4.00 -16.61 -1.76
N ILE A 33 3.05 -17.54 -1.75
CA ILE A 33 2.15 -17.80 -0.61
C ILE A 33 2.40 -19.21 -0.09
N ILE A 34 2.60 -19.34 1.22
CA ILE A 34 2.72 -20.62 1.92
C ILE A 34 1.57 -20.71 2.93
N LYS A 35 0.44 -21.28 2.48
CA LYS A 35 -0.80 -21.34 3.28
C LYS A 35 -0.63 -22.17 4.56
N SER A 36 0.08 -23.29 4.49
CA SER A 36 0.34 -24.17 5.64
C SER A 36 1.09 -23.49 6.78
N GLN A 37 1.86 -22.43 6.49
CA GLN A 37 2.62 -21.67 7.47
C GLN A 37 2.00 -20.30 7.77
N ASN A 38 0.82 -20.00 7.21
CA ASN A 38 0.22 -18.67 7.26
C ASN A 38 1.22 -17.56 6.85
N LYS A 39 1.96 -17.75 5.74
CA LYS A 39 3.01 -16.82 5.28
C LYS A 39 2.81 -16.37 3.84
N VAL A 40 3.11 -15.10 3.59
CA VAL A 40 3.19 -14.48 2.26
C VAL A 40 4.55 -13.81 2.14
N TYR A 41 5.24 -14.11 1.04
CA TYR A 41 6.53 -13.56 0.68
C TYR A 41 6.33 -12.48 -0.37
N TRP A 42 6.92 -11.32 -0.14
CA TRP A 42 6.85 -10.17 -1.01
C TRP A 42 8.26 -9.72 -1.37
N ARG A 43 8.45 -9.33 -2.61
CA ARG A 43 9.74 -8.83 -3.12
C ARG A 43 9.55 -7.40 -3.57
N CYS A 44 10.58 -6.56 -3.42
CA CYS A 44 10.53 -5.20 -3.95
C CYS A 44 10.11 -5.18 -5.42
N GLU A 45 9.34 -4.17 -5.82
CA GLU A 45 8.90 -3.98 -7.20
C GLU A 45 10.06 -3.65 -8.16
N ASP A 46 11.09 -2.96 -7.67
CA ASP A 46 12.32 -2.73 -8.42
C ASP A 46 13.03 -4.07 -8.69
N ARG A 47 13.35 -4.32 -9.98
CA ARG A 47 13.93 -5.57 -10.45
C ARG A 47 15.35 -5.79 -9.94
N ASP A 48 16.10 -4.71 -9.79
CA ASP A 48 17.49 -4.76 -9.33
C ASP A 48 17.57 -4.81 -7.81
N CYS A 49 16.48 -4.46 -7.11
CA CYS A 49 16.36 -4.58 -5.68
C CYS A 49 16.10 -6.04 -5.23
N ARG A 50 16.85 -6.46 -4.20
CA ARG A 50 16.75 -7.79 -3.58
C ARG A 50 16.08 -7.77 -2.20
N ALA A 51 15.57 -6.62 -1.76
CA ALA A 51 14.83 -6.54 -0.51
C ALA A 51 13.54 -7.38 -0.59
N TYR A 52 13.28 -8.17 0.45
CA TYR A 52 12.05 -8.95 0.59
C TYR A 52 11.48 -8.87 2.00
N ILE A 53 10.16 -9.00 2.10
CA ILE A 53 9.42 -8.95 3.35
C ILE A 53 8.44 -10.11 3.41
N HIS A 54 8.12 -10.52 4.64
CA HIS A 54 7.19 -11.58 4.94
C HIS A 54 6.04 -11.04 5.77
N THR A 55 4.82 -11.44 5.40
CA THR A 55 3.63 -11.15 6.19
C THR A 55 2.84 -12.42 6.44
N THR A 56 1.86 -12.38 7.34
CA THR A 56 0.85 -13.42 7.45
C THR A 56 -0.16 -13.33 6.30
N LEU A 57 -1.04 -14.33 6.14
CA LEU A 57 -2.19 -14.24 5.21
C LEU A 57 -3.17 -13.13 5.64
N SER A 58 -3.20 -12.81 6.94
CA SER A 58 -3.92 -11.66 7.51
C SER A 58 -3.13 -10.36 7.41
N ASN A 59 -2.04 -10.35 6.66
CA ASN A 59 -1.16 -9.22 6.39
C ASN A 59 -0.44 -8.62 7.61
N VAL A 60 -0.26 -9.38 8.68
CA VAL A 60 0.58 -8.95 9.80
C VAL A 60 2.04 -9.07 9.39
N TYR A 61 2.84 -8.02 9.58
CA TYR A 61 4.28 -8.07 9.34
C TYR A 61 4.95 -9.15 10.19
N LEU A 62 5.84 -9.94 9.58
CA LEU A 62 6.59 -11.00 10.27
C LEU A 62 8.08 -10.69 10.35
N SER A 63 8.71 -10.52 9.19
CA SER A 63 10.14 -10.22 9.10
C SER A 63 10.50 -9.72 7.71
N ASP A 64 11.71 -9.18 7.59
CA ASP A 64 12.37 -8.88 6.32
C ASP A 64 13.67 -9.69 6.20
N ASN A 65 14.45 -9.40 5.18
CA ASN A 65 15.72 -10.05 4.90
C ASN A 65 16.95 -9.25 5.27
N GLU A 66 16.76 -8.15 5.97
CA GLU A 66 17.80 -7.20 6.36
C GLU A 66 18.61 -6.63 5.17
N THR A 67 18.23 -6.93 3.92
CA THR A 67 18.91 -6.41 2.75
C THR A 67 18.43 -4.99 2.49
N PRO A 68 19.33 -3.99 2.50
CA PRO A 68 18.94 -2.62 2.24
C PRO A 68 18.43 -2.48 0.80
N HIS A 69 17.47 -1.58 0.62
CA HIS A 69 17.07 -1.14 -0.73
C HIS A 69 18.20 -0.37 -1.39
N ILE A 70 18.35 -0.55 -2.70
CA ILE A 70 19.38 0.10 -3.52
C ILE A 70 18.84 1.32 -4.29
N HIS A 71 17.60 1.70 -4.02
CA HIS A 71 16.92 2.81 -4.64
C HIS A 71 16.18 3.61 -3.56
N GLU A 72 15.84 4.85 -3.90
CA GLU A 72 15.10 5.72 -2.99
C GLU A 72 13.64 5.24 -2.80
N PRO A 73 13.04 5.48 -1.63
CA PRO A 73 11.62 5.27 -1.42
C PRO A 73 10.79 6.27 -2.26
N ASN A 74 9.72 5.80 -2.89
CA ASN A 74 8.76 6.64 -3.58
C ASN A 74 7.52 6.86 -2.69
N MET A 75 7.65 7.81 -1.77
CA MET A 75 6.60 8.13 -0.79
C MET A 75 5.32 8.62 -1.46
N ASN A 76 5.40 9.36 -2.57
CA ASN A 76 4.22 9.87 -3.27
C ASN A 76 3.39 8.74 -3.84
N ASP A 77 4.01 7.77 -4.52
CA ASP A 77 3.29 6.63 -5.08
C ASP A 77 2.64 5.78 -4.00
N VAL A 78 3.35 5.53 -2.89
CA VAL A 78 2.78 4.81 -1.75
C VAL A 78 1.54 5.50 -1.20
N LEU A 79 1.59 6.83 -0.99
CA LEU A 79 0.44 7.60 -0.50
C LEU A 79 -0.74 7.55 -1.48
N ILE A 80 -0.46 7.68 -2.78
CA ILE A 80 -1.50 7.61 -3.83
C ILE A 80 -2.18 6.23 -3.83
N GLN A 81 -1.41 5.15 -3.69
CA GLN A 81 -1.97 3.80 -3.64
C GLN A 81 -2.72 3.53 -2.33
N GLN A 82 -2.25 4.10 -1.22
CA GLN A 82 -2.96 4.07 0.06
C GLN A 82 -4.33 4.71 -0.03
N PHE A 83 -4.37 5.91 -0.58
CA PHE A 83 -5.61 6.64 -0.82
C PHE A 83 -6.57 5.86 -1.75
N LYS A 84 -6.06 5.31 -2.86
CA LYS A 84 -6.86 4.46 -3.77
C LYS A 84 -7.50 3.28 -3.04
N ALA A 85 -6.72 2.57 -2.22
CA ALA A 85 -7.21 1.39 -1.51
C ALA A 85 -8.30 1.76 -0.49
N GLN A 86 -8.12 2.86 0.24
CA GLN A 86 -9.11 3.38 1.19
C GLN A 86 -10.43 3.72 0.48
N VAL A 87 -10.38 4.49 -0.61
CA VAL A 87 -11.59 4.86 -1.36
C VAL A 87 -12.30 3.63 -1.92
N ILE A 88 -11.58 2.67 -2.51
CA ILE A 88 -12.19 1.42 -3.03
C ILE A 88 -12.83 0.61 -1.90
N THR A 89 -12.20 0.57 -0.73
CA THR A 89 -12.73 -0.15 0.44
C THR A 89 -14.03 0.49 0.90
N ARG A 90 -14.05 1.82 1.06
CA ARG A 90 -15.26 2.56 1.45
C ARG A 90 -16.38 2.44 0.40
N VAL A 91 -16.06 2.53 -0.90
CA VAL A 91 -17.05 2.35 -1.99
C VAL A 91 -17.70 0.97 -1.96
N ARG A 92 -16.99 -0.06 -1.50
CA ARG A 92 -17.51 -1.43 -1.39
C ARG A 92 -18.30 -1.66 -0.10
N SER A 93 -17.96 -0.98 0.99
CA SER A 93 -18.64 -1.11 2.28
C SER A 93 -19.83 -0.17 2.45
N GLU A 94 -19.83 0.97 1.75
CA GLU A 94 -20.83 2.01 1.84
C GLU A 94 -21.56 2.13 0.49
N LEU A 95 -22.90 2.17 0.50
CA LEU A 95 -23.74 2.41 -0.70
C LEU A 95 -23.63 3.86 -1.23
N LEU A 96 -22.53 4.55 -0.95
CA LEU A 96 -22.27 5.90 -1.41
C LEU A 96 -21.55 5.89 -2.75
N THR A 97 -21.80 6.91 -3.56
CA THR A 97 -21.17 6.97 -4.88
C THR A 97 -19.66 7.25 -4.73
N PRO A 98 -18.81 6.72 -5.64
CA PRO A 98 -17.37 6.95 -5.61
C PRO A 98 -16.95 8.43 -5.61
N GLY A 99 -17.80 9.33 -6.10
CA GLY A 99 -17.52 10.77 -6.11
C GLY A 99 -17.62 11.38 -4.71
N VAL A 100 -18.63 11.00 -3.92
CA VAL A 100 -18.85 11.50 -2.55
C VAL A 100 -17.72 11.05 -1.63
N ILE A 101 -17.36 9.76 -1.70
CA ILE A 101 -16.26 9.21 -0.90
C ILE A 101 -14.92 9.85 -1.29
N HIS A 102 -14.66 10.06 -2.58
CA HIS A 102 -13.43 10.73 -3.03
C HIS A 102 -13.30 12.15 -2.51
N SER A 103 -14.40 12.94 -2.54
CA SER A 103 -14.41 14.29 -1.97
C SER A 103 -14.23 14.32 -0.46
N GLU A 104 -14.84 13.38 0.28
CA GLU A 104 -14.67 13.29 1.73
C GLU A 104 -13.23 12.92 2.13
N GLU A 105 -12.65 11.93 1.46
CA GLU A 105 -11.27 11.50 1.74
C GLU A 105 -10.25 12.58 1.34
N LEU A 106 -10.49 13.32 0.25
CA LEU A 106 -9.70 14.50 -0.10
C LEU A 106 -9.76 15.59 0.97
N ALA A 107 -10.96 15.86 1.51
CA ALA A 107 -11.14 16.86 2.56
C ALA A 107 -10.46 16.48 3.89
N LYS A 108 -10.31 15.17 4.16
CA LYS A 108 -9.63 14.65 5.35
C LYS A 108 -8.12 14.46 5.15
N ALA A 109 -7.67 14.33 3.90
CA ALA A 109 -6.29 14.03 3.58
C ALA A 109 -5.37 15.25 3.83
N ASN A 110 -4.55 15.15 4.88
CA ASN A 110 -3.48 16.11 5.13
C ASN A 110 -2.22 15.71 4.33
N MET A 111 -2.30 15.79 3.00
CA MET A 111 -1.24 15.37 2.07
C MET A 111 -0.44 16.56 1.51
N PRO A 112 0.86 16.39 1.21
CA PRO A 112 1.66 17.45 0.59
C PRO A 112 1.17 17.79 -0.82
N PRO A 113 1.34 19.05 -1.29
CA PRO A 113 0.83 19.49 -2.60
C PRO A 113 1.32 18.65 -3.79
N SER A 114 2.54 18.12 -3.72
CA SER A 114 3.13 17.24 -4.73
C SER A 114 2.41 15.91 -4.86
N ALA A 115 1.90 15.36 -3.76
CA ALA A 115 1.11 14.12 -3.77
C ALA A 115 -0.31 14.39 -4.29
N MET A 116 -0.90 15.53 -3.90
CA MET A 116 -2.23 15.94 -4.36
C MET A 116 -2.32 16.10 -5.88
N ALA A 117 -1.30 16.68 -6.51
CA ALA A 117 -1.25 16.89 -7.96
C ALA A 117 -1.34 15.59 -8.78
N ASN A 118 -0.95 14.46 -8.17
CA ASN A 118 -0.89 13.15 -8.82
C ASN A 118 -2.02 12.20 -8.37
N LEU A 119 -2.99 12.70 -7.59
CA LEU A 119 -4.11 11.88 -7.15
C LEU A 119 -4.99 11.48 -8.34
N PRO A 120 -5.47 10.22 -8.37
CA PRO A 120 -6.40 9.77 -9.38
C PRO A 120 -7.74 10.52 -9.29
N THR A 121 -8.31 10.85 -10.44
CA THR A 121 -9.67 11.40 -10.51
C THR A 121 -10.72 10.32 -10.22
N ALA A 122 -11.88 10.71 -9.69
CA ALA A 122 -13.00 9.79 -9.45
C ALA A 122 -13.39 9.01 -10.72
N GLN A 123 -13.28 9.64 -11.90
CA GLN A 123 -13.55 9.01 -13.19
C GLN A 123 -12.50 7.95 -13.58
N SER A 124 -11.21 8.15 -13.27
CA SER A 124 -10.17 7.13 -13.51
C SER A 124 -10.32 5.92 -12.57
N MET A 125 -10.83 6.16 -11.36
CA MET A 125 -11.11 5.09 -10.39
C MET A 125 -12.31 4.22 -10.80
N ARG A 126 -13.36 4.80 -11.41
CA ARG A 126 -14.49 4.02 -11.97
C ARG A 126 -14.07 3.03 -13.06
N LYS A 127 -13.02 3.33 -13.83
CA LYS A 127 -12.52 2.45 -14.92
C LYS A 127 -11.61 1.32 -14.42
N SER A 128 -11.04 1.46 -13.22
CA SER A 128 -10.24 0.39 -12.61
C SER A 128 -11.18 -0.65 -12.03
N LYS A 129 -11.60 -1.61 -12.87
CA LYS A 129 -12.52 -2.73 -12.57
C LYS A 129 -12.69 -2.98 -11.05
N LEU A 130 -13.86 -2.57 -10.54
CA LEU A 130 -14.42 -3.00 -9.26
C LEU A 130 -14.39 -4.53 -9.14
#